data_AF-A0A4T0BXX5-F1
#
_entry.id   AF-A0A4T0BXX5-F1
#
_cell.length_a   1.000
_cell.length_b   1.000
_cell.length_c   1.000
_cell.angle_alpha   90.00
_cell.angle_beta   90.00
_cell.angle_gamma   90.00
#
_symmetry.space_group_name_H-M   'P 1'
#
loop_
_entity.id
_entity.type
_entity.pdbx_description
1 polymer ?
#
loop_
_entity_poly.entity_id
_entity_poly.type
_entity_poly.pdbx_seq_one_letter_code
_entity_poly.pdbx_strand_id
1 'polypeptide(L)'
;MFSIHRDESKPSEERPSSSCSSLSFLPFLIPFAHAVPTMMEGSTFREKDVPESSHLLEDFEDEAKTRPVEAESIKSSSTFHINLSGFQRPQWASLLPLSKRFLFFLVPTFIQHRLYPELVKPERLHPSAYLDGMRGLAALFVFFYHLSYSSHDVLTAYGGTGKPDEHREFLKLPFVRFVYTGPAMVSIFYVVSGYALSYKPVKLMRNKSWKDLLHILSSATFRRAIRLYLPCFVSTLLIVLLVRLGAYDATRDIAYDQHRLNQVRESHLARFKSLWHQLTDWAKMMWIFVHPWSFGTKDTDIDIDKHLWTIPMEFRSSLVLYLTQLGLARLKPTVRILSLVALVAWCHEKDRWEMILFYSGFLLAELDFRRQALAAAKSILPTTSSISTSAQRQRLWTSLYIFVFLVGIYLGGQPQEHVEHAPGWATLHSWIPTYASHKQRYWVGWAALLLVWSTSNSPLLQRLFTNSPVQYLGKISFSLYLMHGPVTHTIGYASMDFFWRTIGEDTYMTKEIGFVIAAIIDIASTIWAADIFMRVVDTPTVHFAKWVEEKCIVSLE
;
A
#
# COMPACT_ATOMS: atom_id res chain seq x y z
N MET A 1 10.32 53.17 31.03
CA MET A 1 8.99 53.80 31.19
C MET A 1 8.02 52.69 31.58
N PHE A 2 7.69 52.63 32.89
CA PHE A 2 6.60 51.91 33.62
C PHE A 2 6.11 50.55 33.06
N SER A 3 6.28 49.38 33.71
CA SER A 3 5.85 48.86 35.02
C SER A 3 4.33 48.85 35.27
N ILE A 4 3.77 47.66 35.57
CA ILE A 4 2.67 47.28 36.51
C ILE A 4 2.34 45.78 36.24
N HIS A 5 2.78 44.84 37.10
CA HIS A 5 2.03 44.12 38.18
C HIS A 5 0.88 43.21 37.67
N ARG A 6 1.08 41.88 37.65
CA ARG A 6 0.83 40.85 38.70
C ARG A 6 -0.67 40.51 38.85
N ASP A 7 -1.07 39.28 38.52
CA ASP A 7 -1.85 38.48 39.46
C ASP A 7 -1.78 36.97 39.17
N GLU A 8 -1.68 36.23 40.26
CA GLU A 8 -1.54 34.78 40.36
C GLU A 8 -2.92 34.10 40.34
N SER A 9 -3.06 32.98 39.65
CA SER A 9 -3.92 31.88 40.12
C SER A 9 -3.57 30.57 39.38
N LYS A 10 -2.88 29.68 40.09
CA LYS A 10 -2.80 28.25 39.78
C LYS A 10 -4.19 27.61 39.93
N PRO A 11 -4.42 26.49 39.23
CA PRO A 11 -4.90 25.32 39.97
C PRO A 11 -4.05 24.06 39.70
N SER A 12 -3.66 23.45 40.82
CA SER A 12 -3.49 22.01 41.10
C SER A 12 -2.94 21.08 40.01
N GLU A 13 -1.67 20.69 40.20
CA GLU A 13 -1.15 19.37 39.83
C GLU A 13 -1.94 18.28 40.56
N GLU A 14 -2.76 17.52 39.84
CA GLU A 14 -3.23 16.21 40.30
C GLU A 14 -2.23 15.14 39.85
N ARG A 15 -1.57 14.52 40.83
CA ARG A 15 -0.86 13.24 40.65
C ARG A 15 -1.90 12.15 40.39
N PRO A 16 -1.76 11.30 39.36
CA PRO A 16 -2.52 10.06 39.35
C PRO A 16 -1.84 9.07 40.30
N SER A 17 -2.61 8.68 41.32
CA SER A 17 -2.32 7.58 42.22
C SER A 17 -2.24 6.27 41.43
N SER A 18 -1.15 5.54 41.67
CA SER A 18 -0.94 4.18 41.20
C SER A 18 -1.85 3.23 41.97
N SER A 19 -3.05 2.97 41.47
CA SER A 19 -3.87 1.84 41.89
C SER A 19 -3.74 0.70 40.87
N CYS A 20 -2.88 -0.24 41.25
CA CYS A 20 -2.73 -1.54 40.62
C CYS A 20 -4.08 -2.27 40.66
N SER A 21 -4.76 -2.35 39.52
CA SER A 21 -5.95 -3.18 39.32
C SER A 21 -5.59 -4.28 38.34
N SER A 22 -5.30 -5.45 38.89
CA SER A 22 -5.07 -6.67 38.14
C SER A 22 -6.31 -7.13 37.39
N LEU A 23 -6.11 -7.50 36.11
CA LEU A 23 -6.75 -8.60 35.38
C LEU A 23 -8.23 -8.47 34.98
N SER A 24 -8.44 -8.26 33.68
CA SER A 24 -9.25 -9.15 32.84
C SER A 24 -8.78 -9.06 31.38
N PHE A 25 -7.92 -10.02 31.00
CA PHE A 25 -7.49 -10.23 29.61
C PHE A 25 -8.64 -10.89 28.82
N LEU A 26 -8.90 -10.36 27.61
CA LEU A 26 -9.49 -10.99 26.41
C LEU A 26 -10.31 -12.28 26.53
N PRO A 27 -11.44 -12.35 25.78
CA PRO A 27 -11.90 -13.60 25.21
C PRO A 27 -12.09 -13.49 23.69
N PHE A 28 -11.02 -13.36 22.90
CA PHE A 28 -11.02 -13.74 21.47
C PHE A 28 -9.59 -14.05 21.02
N LEU A 29 -8.96 -15.05 21.64
CA LEU A 29 -7.84 -15.76 21.05
C LEU A 29 -8.33 -17.13 20.56
N ILE A 30 -8.19 -17.32 19.26
CA ILE A 30 -8.46 -18.54 18.50
C ILE A 30 -7.68 -19.71 19.13
N PRO A 31 -8.29 -20.89 19.38
CA PRO A 31 -7.57 -22.01 19.97
C PRO A 31 -6.68 -22.68 18.91
N PHE A 32 -5.39 -22.39 18.93
CA PHE A 32 -4.36 -23.23 18.31
C PHE A 32 -3.60 -23.99 19.40
N ALA A 33 -4.25 -25.04 19.91
CA ALA A 33 -3.57 -26.04 20.73
C ALA A 33 -4.24 -27.40 20.48
N HIS A 34 -3.81 -28.10 19.43
CA HIS A 34 -3.83 -29.57 19.44
C HIS A 34 -2.78 -30.16 18.51
N ALA A 35 -2.09 -31.17 19.06
CA ALA A 35 -1.12 -32.08 18.47
C ALA A 35 0.26 -31.50 18.11
N VAL A 36 1.18 -31.58 19.08
CA VAL A 36 2.62 -31.69 18.84
C VAL A 36 2.96 -33.18 18.80
N PRO A 37 3.37 -33.74 17.65
CA PRO A 37 4.27 -34.87 17.61
C PRO A 37 5.68 -34.34 17.36
N THR A 38 6.53 -34.49 18.37
CA THR A 38 7.98 -34.46 18.25
C THR A 38 8.41 -35.53 17.24
N MET A 39 9.06 -35.13 16.13
CA MET A 39 9.89 -36.04 15.33
C MET A 39 11.05 -35.31 14.66
N MET A 40 12.11 -36.10 14.46
CA MET A 40 13.52 -35.77 14.37
C MET A 40 13.96 -35.01 13.11
N GLU A 41 15.09 -34.30 13.27
CA GLU A 41 15.93 -33.72 12.22
C GLU A 41 16.39 -34.74 11.18
N GLY A 42 16.47 -34.29 9.93
CA GLY A 42 17.33 -34.90 8.90
C GLY A 42 16.64 -35.17 7.57
N SER A 43 16.68 -34.20 6.64
CA SER A 43 16.93 -34.48 5.22
C SER A 43 17.10 -33.17 4.44
N THR A 44 18.28 -33.04 3.82
CA THR A 44 18.64 -32.00 2.87
C THR A 44 17.86 -32.21 1.57
N PHE A 45 17.07 -31.23 1.15
CA PHE A 45 16.26 -31.30 -0.07
C PHE A 45 17.06 -30.84 -1.28
N ARG A 46 16.98 -31.61 -2.37
CA ARG A 46 17.72 -31.44 -3.62
C ARG A 46 17.02 -30.43 -4.52
N GLU A 47 17.82 -29.55 -5.12
CA GLU A 47 17.44 -28.50 -6.05
C GLU A 47 17.13 -29.10 -7.43
N LYS A 48 15.84 -29.24 -7.76
CA LYS A 48 15.30 -29.34 -9.14
C LYS A 48 13.78 -29.44 -9.02
N ASP A 49 13.11 -28.44 -9.60
CA ASP A 49 11.66 -28.27 -9.85
C ASP A 49 11.11 -26.96 -9.27
N VAL A 50 11.44 -25.84 -9.93
CA VAL A 50 10.84 -24.51 -9.65
C VAL A 50 10.51 -23.82 -10.99
N PRO A 51 9.25 -23.42 -11.26
CA PRO A 51 8.91 -22.55 -12.39
C PRO A 51 9.13 -21.07 -12.05
N GLU A 52 9.74 -20.34 -12.98
CA GLU A 52 10.07 -18.90 -12.96
C GLU A 52 8.85 -17.98 -12.68
N SER A 53 9.08 -16.85 -11.99
CA SER A 53 8.05 -15.93 -11.48
C SER A 53 8.43 -14.43 -11.56
N SER A 54 7.41 -13.58 -11.38
CA SER A 54 7.26 -12.18 -11.81
C SER A 54 7.98 -11.05 -11.05
N HIS A 55 7.94 -9.86 -11.67
CA HIS A 55 8.51 -8.54 -11.36
C HIS A 55 8.57 -7.97 -9.91
N LEU A 56 7.88 -8.52 -8.90
CA LEU A 56 8.10 -8.15 -7.47
C LEU A 56 9.10 -9.06 -6.76
N LEU A 57 9.37 -10.23 -7.35
CA LEU A 57 10.36 -11.20 -6.90
C LEU A 57 11.53 -11.38 -7.88
N GLU A 58 11.45 -10.83 -9.11
CA GLU A 58 12.61 -10.68 -10.01
C GLU A 58 13.74 -9.85 -9.37
N ASP A 59 13.42 -9.03 -8.38
CA ASP A 59 14.32 -8.13 -7.63
C ASP A 59 15.46 -8.85 -6.87
N PHE A 60 15.57 -10.16 -7.01
CA PHE A 60 16.20 -11.01 -6.01
C PHE A 60 16.75 -12.36 -6.50
N GLU A 61 16.63 -12.70 -7.79
CA GLU A 61 17.09 -14.00 -8.35
C GLU A 61 18.29 -13.93 -9.32
N ASP A 62 18.86 -12.75 -9.60
CA ASP A 62 19.99 -12.62 -10.53
C ASP A 62 21.34 -13.21 -10.04
N GLU A 63 21.41 -13.80 -8.85
CA GLU A 63 22.69 -14.18 -8.22
C GLU A 63 23.08 -15.66 -8.32
N ALA A 64 22.38 -16.49 -9.10
CA ALA A 64 22.64 -17.95 -9.11
C ALA A 64 23.18 -18.55 -10.43
N LYS A 65 23.63 -17.75 -11.41
CA LYS A 65 24.23 -18.30 -12.64
C LYS A 65 25.52 -17.59 -13.05
N THR A 66 26.64 -17.92 -12.42
CA THR A 66 27.96 -17.81 -13.08
C THR A 66 28.99 -18.75 -12.45
N ARG A 67 29.54 -19.65 -13.26
CA ARG A 67 30.83 -20.37 -13.11
C ARG A 67 31.29 -20.82 -14.51
N PRO A 68 32.60 -21.03 -14.75
CA PRO A 68 33.54 -20.03 -15.24
C PRO A 68 33.92 -20.29 -16.70
N VAL A 69 34.37 -19.26 -17.43
CA VAL A 69 35.12 -19.46 -18.67
C VAL A 69 36.42 -18.68 -18.58
N GLU A 70 37.47 -19.37 -19.01
CA GLU A 70 38.89 -19.08 -18.87
C GLU A 70 39.34 -17.76 -19.51
N ALA A 71 40.51 -17.32 -19.03
CA ALA A 71 41.23 -16.12 -19.37
C ALA A 71 41.72 -16.08 -20.82
N GLU A 72 41.69 -14.89 -21.43
CA GLU A 72 42.79 -14.42 -22.30
C GLU A 72 42.83 -12.88 -22.46
N SER A 73 43.97 -12.32 -22.07
CA SER A 73 44.72 -11.22 -22.70
C SER A 73 44.08 -9.85 -23.01
N ILE A 74 44.46 -8.89 -22.17
CA ILE A 74 44.56 -7.42 -22.29
C ILE A 74 44.83 -6.86 -23.71
N LYS A 75 44.10 -5.80 -24.09
CA LYS A 75 44.70 -4.57 -24.67
C LYS A 75 43.82 -3.32 -24.45
N SER A 76 44.47 -2.30 -23.91
CA SER A 76 44.00 -0.94 -23.65
C SER A 76 43.77 -0.16 -24.95
N SER A 77 42.63 0.52 -25.05
CA SER A 77 42.53 1.85 -25.69
C SER A 77 41.23 2.55 -25.28
N SER A 78 41.39 3.73 -24.71
CA SER A 78 40.36 4.65 -24.24
C SER A 78 39.44 5.14 -25.37
N THR A 79 38.14 4.86 -25.29
CA THR A 79 37.10 5.71 -25.88
C THR A 79 35.82 5.56 -25.05
N PHE A 80 35.36 6.68 -24.50
CA PHE A 80 34.19 6.77 -23.65
C PHE A 80 32.92 6.58 -24.51
N HIS A 81 32.42 5.35 -24.59
CA HIS A 81 31.08 5.06 -25.10
C HIS A 81 30.19 4.67 -23.93
N ILE A 82 29.22 5.52 -23.62
CA ILE A 82 28.11 5.17 -22.72
C ILE A 82 27.33 4.05 -23.41
N ASN A 83 27.59 2.80 -23.00
CA ASN A 83 26.89 1.63 -23.52
C ASN A 83 25.51 1.53 -22.85
N LEU A 84 24.50 2.13 -23.48
CA LEU A 84 23.08 2.09 -23.11
C LEU A 84 22.40 0.74 -23.44
N SER A 85 23.15 -0.37 -23.43
CA SER A 85 22.66 -1.69 -23.89
C SER A 85 21.70 -2.40 -22.93
N GLY A 86 21.24 -1.75 -21.86
CA GLY A 86 20.23 -2.29 -20.93
C GLY A 86 18.77 -2.08 -21.39
N PHE A 87 18.52 -1.24 -22.39
CA PHE A 87 17.19 -1.16 -23.01
C PHE A 87 17.05 -2.29 -24.04
N GLN A 88 16.46 -3.42 -23.65
CA GLN A 88 15.95 -4.39 -24.61
C GLN A 88 14.92 -3.67 -25.50
N ARG A 89 15.37 -3.20 -26.67
CA ARG A 89 14.50 -2.67 -27.71
C ARG A 89 13.55 -3.79 -28.12
N PRO A 90 12.23 -3.60 -28.06
CA PRO A 90 11.32 -4.62 -28.53
C PRO A 90 11.50 -4.82 -30.05
N GLN A 91 11.37 -6.07 -30.52
CA GLN A 91 11.73 -6.52 -31.88
C GLN A 91 11.05 -5.77 -33.04
N TRP A 92 10.05 -4.92 -32.78
CA TRP A 92 9.40 -4.04 -33.77
C TRP A 92 10.10 -2.68 -33.98
N ALA A 93 11.20 -2.42 -33.27
CA ALA A 93 11.93 -1.15 -33.31
C ALA A 93 12.50 -0.75 -34.68
N SER A 94 12.44 -1.62 -35.70
CA SER A 94 13.00 -1.39 -37.02
C SER A 94 12.03 -0.88 -38.09
N LEU A 95 10.70 -0.84 -37.87
CA LEU A 95 9.73 -0.63 -38.99
C LEU A 95 8.71 0.52 -38.85
N LEU A 96 8.56 1.19 -37.70
CA LEU A 96 7.57 2.28 -37.54
C LEU A 96 8.20 3.69 -37.54
N PRO A 97 7.60 4.69 -38.20
CA PRO A 97 7.99 6.10 -38.06
C PRO A 97 7.79 6.60 -36.62
N LEU A 98 8.62 7.55 -36.19
CA LEU A 98 8.71 8.04 -34.80
C LEU A 98 7.36 8.49 -34.22
N SER A 99 6.51 9.12 -35.03
CA SER A 99 5.16 9.55 -34.63
C SER A 99 4.23 8.38 -34.28
N LYS A 100 4.27 7.28 -35.05
CA LYS A 100 3.48 6.07 -34.74
C LYS A 100 3.97 5.39 -33.47
N ARG A 101 5.27 5.43 -33.17
CA ARG A 101 5.83 4.92 -31.92
C ARG A 101 5.33 5.72 -30.72
N PHE A 102 5.34 7.04 -30.84
CA PHE A 102 4.84 7.92 -29.79
C PHE A 102 3.35 7.72 -29.54
N LEU A 103 2.53 7.67 -30.60
CA LEU A 103 1.08 7.40 -30.47
C LEU A 103 0.81 6.03 -29.86
N PHE A 104 1.54 4.99 -30.27
CA PHE A 104 1.41 3.66 -29.66
C PHE A 104 1.80 3.66 -28.18
N PHE A 105 2.87 4.37 -27.81
CA PHE A 105 3.30 4.52 -26.43
C PHE A 105 2.21 5.16 -25.53
N LEU A 106 1.46 6.14 -26.05
CA LEU A 106 0.35 6.76 -25.32
C LEU A 106 -0.84 5.83 -25.11
N VAL A 107 -0.96 4.73 -25.86
CA VAL A 107 -2.01 3.72 -25.64
C VAL A 107 -1.70 2.96 -24.34
N PRO A 108 -2.68 2.81 -23.41
CA PRO A 108 -2.49 2.02 -22.19
C PRO A 108 -2.03 0.59 -22.49
N THR A 109 -1.16 0.04 -21.64
CA THR A 109 -0.57 -1.29 -21.89
C THR A 109 -1.58 -2.40 -22.06
N PHE A 110 -2.72 -2.39 -21.36
CA PHE A 110 -3.77 -3.39 -21.53
C PHE A 110 -4.42 -3.37 -22.92
N ILE A 111 -4.47 -2.20 -23.57
CA ILE A 111 -4.94 -2.08 -24.97
C ILE A 111 -3.82 -2.50 -25.91
N GLN A 112 -2.56 -2.10 -25.64
CA GLN A 112 -1.40 -2.54 -26.42
C GLN A 112 -1.33 -4.08 -26.47
N HIS A 113 -1.56 -4.75 -25.35
CA HIS A 113 -1.57 -6.22 -25.24
C HIS A 113 -2.72 -6.88 -26.01
N ARG A 114 -3.87 -6.20 -26.14
CA ARG A 114 -4.97 -6.69 -26.98
C ARG A 114 -4.71 -6.49 -28.47
N LEU A 115 -4.04 -5.40 -28.84
CA LEU A 115 -3.69 -5.08 -30.22
C LEU A 115 -2.53 -5.93 -30.75
N TYR A 116 -1.55 -6.25 -29.89
CA TYR A 116 -0.35 -6.99 -30.24
C TYR A 116 -0.06 -8.08 -29.17
N PRO A 117 -0.84 -9.18 -29.15
CA PRO A 117 -0.69 -10.26 -28.17
C PRO A 117 0.69 -10.92 -28.18
N GLU A 118 1.37 -10.94 -29.34
CA GLU A 118 2.71 -11.51 -29.53
C GLU A 118 3.81 -10.77 -28.76
N LEU A 119 3.55 -9.55 -28.28
CA LEU A 119 4.48 -8.79 -27.44
C LEU A 119 4.43 -9.22 -25.98
N VAL A 120 3.40 -9.99 -25.59
CA VAL A 120 3.17 -10.38 -24.20
C VAL A 120 3.85 -11.72 -23.94
N LYS A 121 4.83 -11.72 -23.04
CA LYS A 121 5.32 -12.97 -22.46
C LYS A 121 4.23 -13.50 -21.50
N PRO A 122 3.74 -14.74 -21.65
CA PRO A 122 2.77 -15.32 -20.73
C PRO A 122 3.42 -15.48 -19.35
N GLU A 123 3.13 -14.56 -18.45
CA GLU A 123 3.67 -14.56 -17.08
C GLU A 123 2.78 -15.41 -16.18
N ARG A 124 3.36 -16.42 -15.52
CA ARG A 124 2.64 -17.22 -14.54
C ARG A 124 2.47 -16.40 -13.27
N LEU A 125 1.23 -16.31 -12.78
CA LEU A 125 0.95 -15.66 -11.50
C LEU A 125 1.70 -16.39 -10.38
N HIS A 126 2.47 -15.65 -9.60
CA HIS A 126 3.16 -16.22 -8.45
C HIS A 126 2.17 -16.51 -7.30
N PRO A 127 2.54 -17.39 -6.34
CA PRO A 127 1.67 -17.79 -5.23
C PRO A 127 1.01 -16.68 -4.41
N SER A 128 1.61 -15.49 -4.29
CA SER A 128 1.02 -14.35 -3.57
C SER A 128 0.54 -13.21 -4.47
N ALA A 129 0.28 -13.48 -5.76
CA ALA A 129 -0.28 -12.50 -6.72
C ALA A 129 -1.62 -11.87 -6.27
N TYR A 130 -2.37 -12.54 -5.40
CA TYR A 130 -3.58 -11.95 -4.80
C TYR A 130 -3.26 -10.68 -3.98
N LEU A 131 -2.08 -10.55 -3.39
CA LEU A 131 -1.65 -9.36 -2.66
C LEU A 131 -1.45 -8.16 -3.59
N ASP A 132 -0.92 -8.39 -4.79
CA ASP A 132 -0.78 -7.36 -5.82
C ASP A 132 -2.16 -6.86 -6.25
N GLY A 133 -3.12 -7.79 -6.40
CA GLY A 133 -4.51 -7.45 -6.67
C GLY A 133 -5.18 -6.66 -5.55
N MET A 134 -4.94 -7.03 -4.28
CA MET A 134 -5.42 -6.28 -3.12
C MET A 134 -4.85 -4.86 -3.10
N ARG A 135 -3.56 -4.68 -3.40
CA ARG A 135 -2.94 -3.36 -3.53
C ARG A 135 -3.54 -2.53 -4.66
N GLY A 136 -3.80 -3.16 -5.80
CA GLY A 136 -4.41 -2.51 -6.96
C GLY A 136 -5.80 -1.97 -6.67
N LEU A 137 -6.66 -2.78 -6.07
CA LEU A 137 -7.99 -2.34 -5.65
C LEU A 137 -7.93 -1.30 -4.53
N ALA A 138 -7.01 -1.45 -3.56
CA ALA A 138 -6.82 -0.45 -2.52
C ALA A 138 -6.43 0.92 -3.09
N ALA A 139 -5.55 0.97 -4.10
CA ALA A 139 -5.16 2.20 -4.77
C ALA A 139 -6.36 2.88 -5.46
N LEU A 140 -7.19 2.09 -6.14
CA LEU A 140 -8.42 2.58 -6.77
C LEU A 140 -9.42 3.12 -5.74
N PHE A 141 -9.59 2.44 -4.61
CA PHE A 141 -10.51 2.87 -3.55
C PHE A 141 -10.00 4.09 -2.77
N VAL A 142 -8.68 4.26 -2.60
CA VAL A 142 -8.09 5.53 -2.13
C VAL A 142 -8.48 6.66 -3.09
N PHE A 143 -8.36 6.42 -4.39
CA PHE A 143 -8.76 7.44 -5.36
C PHE A 143 -10.28 7.74 -5.30
N PHE A 144 -11.15 6.74 -5.20
CA PHE A 144 -12.60 6.98 -5.00
C PHE A 144 -12.90 7.81 -3.76
N TYR A 145 -12.15 7.58 -2.67
CA TYR A 145 -12.23 8.41 -1.47
C TYR A 145 -11.90 9.86 -1.81
N HIS A 146 -10.73 10.16 -2.38
CA HIS A 146 -10.30 11.53 -2.68
C HIS A 146 -11.17 12.25 -3.72
N LEU A 147 -11.63 11.53 -4.74
CA LEU A 147 -12.55 12.05 -5.75
C LEU A 147 -13.87 12.53 -5.14
N SER A 148 -14.39 11.78 -4.16
CA SER A 148 -15.65 12.09 -3.47
C SER A 148 -15.44 13.02 -2.26
N TYR A 149 -14.22 13.12 -1.74
CA TYR A 149 -13.90 13.76 -0.45
C TYR A 149 -14.24 15.24 -0.38
N SER A 150 -14.11 15.94 -1.50
CA SER A 150 -14.37 17.39 -1.58
C SER A 150 -15.82 17.73 -1.93
N SER A 151 -16.60 16.78 -2.47
CA SER A 151 -17.95 17.03 -2.98
C SER A 151 -19.06 16.30 -2.20
N HIS A 152 -18.75 15.19 -1.53
CA HIS A 152 -19.71 14.33 -0.83
C HIS A 152 -19.29 14.05 0.61
N ASP A 153 -20.27 13.98 1.52
CA ASP A 153 -20.04 13.60 2.91
C ASP A 153 -19.70 12.11 3.00
N VAL A 154 -18.41 11.82 2.92
CA VAL A 154 -17.82 10.50 3.04
C VAL A 154 -17.34 10.19 4.47
N LEU A 155 -17.57 11.06 5.45
CA LEU A 155 -17.02 10.91 6.82
C LEU A 155 -18.07 10.45 7.83
N THR A 156 -19.30 10.93 7.68
CA THR A 156 -20.40 10.69 8.62
C THR A 156 -20.90 9.25 8.58
N ALA A 157 -21.25 8.71 9.75
CA ALA A 157 -21.82 7.38 9.91
C ALA A 157 -23.29 7.32 9.44
N TYR A 158 -23.71 6.14 8.97
CA TYR A 158 -25.11 5.86 8.67
C TYR A 158 -25.98 6.02 9.93
N GLY A 159 -26.96 6.92 9.89
CA GLY A 159 -27.83 7.24 11.03
C GLY A 159 -27.10 7.86 12.23
N GLY A 160 -25.90 8.40 12.01
CA GLY A 160 -24.98 8.82 13.07
C GLY A 160 -25.45 9.97 13.95
N THR A 161 -26.33 10.84 13.45
CA THR A 161 -26.85 12.00 14.19
C THR A 161 -28.01 11.65 15.11
N GLY A 162 -28.51 10.41 15.09
CA GLY A 162 -29.62 9.95 15.93
C GLY A 162 -30.99 10.46 15.50
N LYS A 163 -31.08 11.33 14.48
CA LYS A 163 -32.34 11.80 13.93
C LYS A 163 -32.91 10.82 12.89
N PRO A 164 -34.25 10.66 12.80
CA PRO A 164 -34.87 9.61 11.97
C PRO A 164 -34.57 9.70 10.46
N ASP A 165 -34.32 10.90 9.94
CA ASP A 165 -34.23 11.15 8.49
C ASP A 165 -32.86 11.69 8.04
N GLU A 166 -31.88 11.77 8.94
CA GLU A 166 -30.55 12.28 8.62
C GLU A 166 -29.54 11.15 8.39
N HIS A 167 -28.72 11.31 7.35
CA HIS A 167 -27.58 10.46 7.03
C HIS A 167 -27.89 8.97 6.89
N ARG A 168 -29.05 8.63 6.32
CA ARG A 168 -29.49 7.25 6.04
C ARG A 168 -29.38 6.89 4.55
N GLU A 169 -28.45 7.52 3.84
CA GLU A 169 -28.21 7.26 2.43
C GLU A 169 -27.58 5.87 2.24
N PHE A 170 -27.98 5.16 1.18
CA PHE A 170 -27.51 3.80 0.88
C PHE A 170 -25.98 3.67 0.84
N LEU A 171 -25.28 4.69 0.31
CA LEU A 171 -23.83 4.68 0.21
C LEU A 171 -23.14 4.61 1.58
N LYS A 172 -23.73 5.19 2.64
CA LYS A 172 -23.14 5.20 3.99
C LYS A 172 -23.25 3.86 4.72
N LEU A 173 -23.94 2.87 4.17
CA LEU A 173 -24.03 1.53 4.76
C LEU A 173 -22.62 0.93 4.93
N PRO A 174 -22.31 0.26 6.06
CA PRO A 174 -20.93 -0.14 6.38
C PRO A 174 -20.22 -0.96 5.30
N PHE A 175 -20.91 -1.89 4.65
CA PHE A 175 -20.32 -2.72 3.58
C PHE A 175 -20.09 -1.94 2.28
N VAL A 176 -20.99 -1.02 1.95
CA VAL A 176 -20.88 -0.19 0.73
C VAL A 176 -19.78 0.84 0.92
N ARG A 177 -19.76 1.49 2.09
CA ARG A 177 -18.78 2.48 2.50
C ARG A 177 -17.33 2.01 2.37
N PHE A 178 -17.06 0.72 2.59
CA PHE A 178 -15.72 0.13 2.47
C PHE A 178 -15.01 0.53 1.16
N VAL A 179 -15.72 0.63 0.03
CA VAL A 179 -15.11 0.93 -1.29
C VAL A 179 -14.54 2.35 -1.40
N TYR A 180 -14.88 3.23 -0.47
CA TYR A 180 -14.38 4.60 -0.42
C TYR A 180 -13.87 4.99 0.99
N THR A 181 -13.55 4.01 1.86
CA THR A 181 -12.89 4.30 3.14
C THR A 181 -11.37 4.37 2.97
N GLY A 182 -10.83 5.57 2.74
CA GLY A 182 -9.38 5.80 2.60
C GLY A 182 -8.51 5.16 3.70
N PRO A 183 -8.81 5.35 5.01
CA PRO A 183 -8.03 4.76 6.10
C PRO A 183 -7.88 3.23 6.04
N ALA A 184 -8.92 2.51 5.59
CA ALA A 184 -8.88 1.06 5.46
C ALA A 184 -7.95 0.60 4.34
N MET A 185 -7.94 1.33 3.21
CA MET A 185 -7.05 1.02 2.09
C MET A 185 -5.58 1.25 2.47
N VAL A 186 -5.29 2.33 3.20
CA VAL A 186 -3.95 2.57 3.76
C VAL A 186 -3.53 1.44 4.71
N SER A 187 -4.43 0.95 5.56
CA SER A 187 -4.14 -0.19 6.43
C SER A 187 -3.84 -1.48 5.63
N ILE A 188 -4.57 -1.74 4.53
CA ILE A 188 -4.28 -2.88 3.65
C ILE A 188 -2.89 -2.75 3.03
N PHE A 189 -2.51 -1.58 2.52
CA PHE A 189 -1.16 -1.34 1.99
C PHE A 189 -0.09 -1.72 3.01
N TYR A 190 -0.25 -1.32 4.28
CA TYR A 190 0.78 -1.55 5.30
C TYR A 190 0.90 -3.03 5.68
N VAL A 191 -0.21 -3.77 5.77
CA VAL A 191 -0.16 -5.23 6.01
C VAL A 191 0.49 -5.94 4.83
N VAL A 192 0.13 -5.56 3.59
CA VAL A 192 0.71 -6.15 2.38
C VAL A 192 2.21 -5.82 2.28
N SER A 193 2.61 -4.58 2.55
CA SER A 193 4.03 -4.18 2.59
C SER A 193 4.80 -4.97 3.65
N GLY A 194 4.25 -5.14 4.86
CA GLY A 194 4.84 -5.98 5.90
C GLY A 194 5.05 -7.43 5.47
N TYR A 195 4.08 -8.01 4.76
CA TYR A 195 4.19 -9.37 4.22
C TYR A 195 5.23 -9.46 3.10
N ALA A 196 5.14 -8.59 2.09
CA ALA A 196 6.02 -8.60 0.92
C ALA A 196 7.49 -8.41 1.31
N LEU A 197 7.77 -7.48 2.23
CA LEU A 197 9.11 -7.24 2.75
C LEU A 197 9.63 -8.36 3.65
N SER A 198 8.77 -9.25 4.14
CA SER A 198 9.15 -10.36 5.02
C SER A 198 9.21 -11.71 4.33
N TYR A 199 8.58 -11.87 3.17
CA TYR A 199 8.48 -13.17 2.50
C TYR A 199 9.85 -13.78 2.19
N LYS A 200 10.73 -13.06 1.47
CA LYS A 200 12.08 -13.56 1.14
C LYS A 200 12.96 -13.71 2.39
N PRO A 201 13.04 -12.73 3.31
CA PRO A 201 13.76 -12.91 4.56
C PRO A 201 13.33 -14.14 5.36
N VAL A 202 12.03 -14.39 5.51
CA VAL A 202 11.52 -15.59 6.20
C VAL A 202 11.97 -16.87 5.50
N LYS A 203 11.86 -16.94 4.16
CA LYS A 203 12.31 -18.09 3.37
C LYS A 203 13.78 -18.44 3.70
N LEU A 204 14.65 -17.44 3.68
CA LEU A 204 16.08 -17.60 3.96
C LEU A 204 16.35 -17.95 5.43
N MET A 205 15.60 -17.36 6.35
CA MET A 205 15.71 -17.70 7.77
C MET A 205 15.34 -19.15 8.05
N ARG A 206 14.35 -19.70 7.32
CA ARG A 206 13.95 -21.10 7.47
C ARG A 206 14.93 -22.05 6.80
N ASN A 207 15.54 -21.64 5.69
CA ASN A 207 16.60 -22.37 4.99
C ASN A 207 17.97 -22.26 5.68
N LYS A 208 18.09 -21.47 6.75
CA LYS A 208 19.34 -21.18 7.46
C LYS A 208 20.41 -20.52 6.57
N SER A 209 19.99 -19.82 5.51
CA SER A 209 20.85 -19.10 4.56
C SER A 209 21.19 -17.70 5.10
N TRP A 210 21.99 -17.63 6.15
CA TRP A 210 22.23 -16.38 6.89
C TRP A 210 23.05 -15.34 6.11
N LYS A 211 23.98 -15.79 5.26
CA LYS A 211 24.79 -14.91 4.42
C LYS A 211 23.91 -14.18 3.40
N ASP A 212 23.12 -14.95 2.66
CA ASP A 212 22.16 -14.42 1.69
C ASP A 212 21.13 -13.51 2.36
N LEU A 213 20.65 -13.88 3.55
CA LEU A 213 19.75 -13.05 4.34
C LEU A 213 20.36 -11.68 4.65
N LEU A 214 21.61 -11.64 5.12
CA LEU A 214 22.29 -10.38 5.41
C LEU A 214 22.48 -9.54 4.14
N HIS A 215 22.89 -10.18 3.04
CA HIS A 215 23.03 -9.53 1.73
C HIS A 215 21.72 -8.85 1.32
N ILE A 216 20.62 -9.60 1.36
CA ILE A 216 19.29 -9.11 0.96
C ILE A 216 18.76 -8.01 1.89
N LEU A 217 18.99 -8.11 3.20
CA LEU A 217 18.55 -7.07 4.14
C LEU A 217 19.35 -5.77 3.95
N SER A 218 20.67 -5.87 3.76
CA SER A 218 21.53 -4.71 3.48
C SER A 218 21.11 -4.02 2.18
N SER A 219 20.96 -4.83 1.14
CA SER A 219 20.54 -4.42 -0.20
C SER A 219 19.16 -3.74 -0.21
N ALA A 220 18.17 -4.39 0.43
CA ALA A 220 16.83 -3.83 0.58
C ALA A 220 16.83 -2.51 1.35
N THR A 221 17.61 -2.41 2.43
CA THR A 221 17.73 -1.20 3.24
C THR A 221 18.31 -0.04 2.44
N PHE A 222 19.39 -0.26 1.69
CA PHE A 222 20.05 0.76 0.89
C PHE A 222 19.13 1.33 -0.20
N ARG A 223 18.50 0.45 -0.99
CA ARG A 223 17.64 0.87 -2.12
C ARG A 223 16.31 1.48 -1.70
N ARG A 224 15.84 1.23 -0.46
CA ARG A 224 14.48 1.56 -0.01
C ARG A 224 14.17 3.05 -0.15
N ALA A 225 15.09 3.93 0.28
CA ALA A 225 14.88 5.37 0.20
C ALA A 225 14.71 5.85 -1.24
N ILE A 226 15.58 5.38 -2.14
CA ILE A 226 15.53 5.74 -3.57
C ILE A 226 14.21 5.28 -4.18
N ARG A 227 13.82 4.02 -3.94
CA ARG A 227 12.59 3.43 -4.50
C ARG A 227 11.31 4.14 -4.07
N LEU A 228 11.24 4.60 -2.81
CA LEU A 228 10.05 5.27 -2.29
C LEU A 228 10.03 6.77 -2.63
N TYR A 229 11.13 7.48 -2.41
CA TYR A 229 11.15 8.94 -2.51
C TYR A 229 11.34 9.47 -3.94
N LEU A 230 12.13 8.78 -4.78
CA LEU A 230 12.43 9.30 -6.12
C LEU A 230 11.18 9.44 -7.01
N PRO A 231 10.23 8.48 -7.07
CA PRO A 231 9.02 8.65 -7.86
C PRO A 231 8.14 9.77 -7.30
N CYS A 232 8.12 9.96 -5.98
CA CYS A 232 7.42 11.08 -5.34
C CYS A 232 8.01 12.44 -5.76
N PHE A 233 9.35 12.56 -5.83
CA PHE A 233 10.01 13.77 -6.32
C PHE A 233 9.64 14.07 -7.78
N VAL A 234 9.61 13.04 -8.63
CA VAL A 234 9.26 13.21 -10.04
C VAL A 234 7.77 13.60 -10.19
N SER A 235 6.86 12.97 -9.44
CA SER A 235 5.43 13.31 -9.44
C SER A 235 5.20 14.75 -8.96
N THR A 236 5.79 15.15 -7.84
CA THR A 236 5.62 16.52 -7.30
C THR A 236 6.30 17.58 -8.17
N LEU A 237 7.41 17.26 -8.84
CA LEU A 237 7.99 18.15 -9.85
C LEU A 237 7.08 18.29 -11.07
N LEU A 238 6.39 17.22 -11.49
CA LEU A 238 5.36 17.28 -12.53
C LEU A 238 4.21 18.21 -12.11
N ILE A 239 3.79 18.20 -10.84
CA ILE A 239 2.81 19.18 -10.31
C ILE A 239 3.33 20.61 -10.47
N VAL A 240 4.60 20.87 -10.12
CA VAL A 240 5.23 22.18 -10.35
C VAL A 240 5.13 22.57 -11.83
N LEU A 241 5.43 21.67 -12.75
CA LEU A 241 5.30 21.93 -14.19
C LEU A 241 3.85 22.24 -14.59
N LEU A 242 2.87 21.47 -14.13
CA LEU A 242 1.44 21.71 -14.40
C LEU A 242 0.97 23.08 -13.89
N VAL A 243 1.41 23.46 -12.69
CA VAL A 243 1.18 24.80 -12.13
C VAL A 243 1.84 25.87 -13.00
N ARG A 244 3.07 25.67 -13.47
CA ARG A 244 3.77 26.60 -14.37
C ARG A 244 3.18 26.67 -15.77
N LEU A 245 2.47 25.64 -16.23
CA LEU A 245 1.73 25.64 -17.50
C LEU A 245 0.31 26.22 -17.37
N GLY A 246 -0.26 26.24 -16.16
CA GLY A 246 -1.51 26.95 -15.85
C GLY A 246 -2.70 26.04 -15.73
N ALA A 247 -2.46 24.72 -15.73
CA ALA A 247 -3.50 23.72 -15.55
C ALA A 247 -4.19 23.88 -14.19
N TYR A 248 -3.43 24.19 -13.14
CA TYR A 248 -3.99 24.50 -11.80
C TYR A 248 -4.70 25.85 -11.79
N ASP A 249 -4.20 26.86 -12.49
CA ASP A 249 -4.88 28.16 -12.54
C ASP A 249 -6.27 28.04 -13.22
N ALA A 250 -6.39 27.17 -14.23
CA ALA A 250 -7.62 26.91 -14.97
C ALA A 250 -8.73 26.28 -14.11
N THR A 251 -8.39 25.54 -13.05
CA THR A 251 -9.34 24.88 -12.15
C THR A 251 -9.46 25.57 -10.79
N ARG A 252 -8.84 26.74 -10.62
CA ARG A 252 -8.79 27.39 -9.30
C ARG A 252 -10.17 27.86 -8.82
N ASP A 253 -10.99 28.39 -9.71
CA ASP A 253 -12.32 28.90 -9.32
C ASP A 253 -13.18 27.79 -8.72
N ILE A 254 -13.22 26.61 -9.36
CA ILE A 254 -13.96 25.46 -8.85
C ILE A 254 -13.31 24.88 -7.58
N ALA A 255 -11.98 24.85 -7.49
CA ALA A 255 -11.27 24.36 -6.30
C ALA A 255 -11.59 25.16 -5.02
N TYR A 256 -11.97 26.43 -5.17
CA TYR A 256 -12.37 27.31 -4.06
C TYR A 256 -13.89 27.56 -3.97
N ASP A 257 -14.70 26.90 -4.80
CA ASP A 257 -16.16 27.00 -4.79
C ASP A 257 -16.76 26.24 -3.60
N GLN A 258 -17.19 26.99 -2.58
CA GLN A 258 -17.77 26.46 -1.35
C GLN A 258 -19.19 25.89 -1.52
N HIS A 259 -19.88 26.20 -2.62
CA HIS A 259 -21.20 25.66 -2.90
C HIS A 259 -21.09 24.27 -3.54
N ARG A 260 -20.16 24.12 -4.49
CA ARG A 260 -19.98 22.85 -5.22
C ARG A 260 -19.10 21.87 -4.47
N LEU A 261 -17.97 22.32 -3.94
CA LEU A 261 -17.01 21.53 -3.17
C LEU A 261 -17.09 21.89 -1.68
N ASN A 262 -18.18 21.48 -1.05
CA ASN A 262 -18.58 21.91 0.29
C ASN A 262 -18.09 21.01 1.44
N GLN A 263 -17.25 20.02 1.14
CA GLN A 263 -16.75 19.05 2.12
C GLN A 263 -15.28 19.32 2.46
N VAL A 264 -14.43 18.29 2.50
CA VAL A 264 -13.03 18.47 2.86
C VAL A 264 -12.23 18.95 1.65
N ARG A 265 -11.64 20.13 1.79
CA ARG A 265 -10.87 20.78 0.74
C ARG A 265 -9.38 20.48 0.86
N GLU A 266 -8.81 19.97 -0.22
CA GLU A 266 -7.37 19.81 -0.36
C GLU A 266 -6.69 21.12 -0.75
N SER A 267 -5.39 21.23 -0.46
CA SER A 267 -4.64 22.42 -0.85
C SER A 267 -4.49 22.46 -2.36
N HIS A 268 -4.81 23.60 -2.98
CA HIS A 268 -4.64 23.82 -4.40
C HIS A 268 -3.42 24.71 -4.63
N LEU A 269 -2.34 24.14 -5.20
CA LEU A 269 -1.04 24.81 -5.21
C LEU A 269 -1.09 26.14 -5.98
N ALA A 270 -0.61 27.20 -5.33
CA ALA A 270 -0.54 28.53 -5.93
C ALA A 270 0.64 28.65 -6.89
N ARG A 271 0.43 29.38 -7.99
CA ARG A 271 1.49 29.76 -8.93
C ARG A 271 2.21 31.00 -8.42
N PHE A 272 3.50 30.88 -8.09
CA PHE A 272 4.33 32.05 -7.78
C PHE A 272 4.72 32.83 -9.04
N LYS A 273 5.14 34.09 -8.88
CA LYS A 273 5.58 34.91 -10.04
C LYS A 273 6.84 34.34 -10.71
N SER A 274 7.83 33.95 -9.90
CA SER A 274 9.12 33.44 -10.38
C SER A 274 9.17 31.91 -10.30
N LEU A 275 9.67 31.28 -11.37
CA LEU A 275 9.94 29.84 -11.40
C LEU A 275 10.90 29.44 -10.27
N TRP A 276 11.88 30.30 -9.98
CA TRP A 276 12.88 30.02 -8.97
C TRP A 276 12.29 29.96 -7.57
N HIS A 277 11.34 30.85 -7.27
CA HIS A 277 10.59 30.77 -6.02
C HIS A 277 9.79 29.47 -5.92
N GLN A 278 9.13 29.04 -7.01
CA GLN A 278 8.39 27.77 -7.05
C GLN A 278 9.28 26.55 -6.82
N LEU A 279 10.46 26.51 -7.45
CA LEU A 279 11.39 25.39 -7.28
C LEU A 279 12.03 25.39 -5.88
N THR A 280 12.32 26.56 -5.30
CA THR A 280 12.83 26.63 -3.93
C THR A 280 11.78 26.24 -2.89
N ASP A 281 10.50 26.57 -3.12
CA ASP A 281 9.40 26.16 -2.26
C ASP A 281 9.18 24.65 -2.33
N TRP A 282 9.15 24.09 -3.54
CA TRP A 282 9.15 22.64 -3.75
C TRP A 282 10.32 21.95 -3.05
N ALA A 283 11.55 22.47 -3.18
CA ALA A 283 12.72 21.88 -2.53
C ALA A 283 12.61 21.91 -0.98
N LYS A 284 12.04 22.97 -0.39
CA LYS A 284 11.75 23.03 1.05
C LYS A 284 10.72 21.98 1.47
N MET A 285 9.66 21.81 0.69
CA MET A 285 8.67 20.75 0.94
C MET A 285 9.31 19.36 0.86
N MET A 286 10.15 19.10 -0.15
CA MET A 286 10.85 17.81 -0.26
C MET A 286 11.82 17.57 0.91
N TRP A 287 12.45 18.63 1.43
CA TRP A 287 13.29 18.53 2.63
C TRP A 287 12.50 18.11 3.87
N ILE A 288 11.31 18.69 4.07
CA ILE A 288 10.39 18.32 5.15
C ILE A 288 9.91 16.87 4.97
N PHE A 289 9.53 16.52 3.74
CA PHE A 289 8.99 15.21 3.38
C PHE A 289 9.95 14.04 3.66
N VAL A 290 11.26 14.23 3.45
CA VAL A 290 12.27 13.17 3.59
C VAL A 290 12.80 13.06 5.03
N HIS A 291 12.14 13.68 6.02
CA HIS A 291 12.60 13.67 7.42
C HIS A 291 12.31 12.34 8.15
N PRO A 292 13.29 11.44 8.37
CA PRO A 292 13.02 10.10 8.91
C PRO A 292 12.81 10.08 10.43
N TRP A 293 13.09 11.20 11.10
CA TRP A 293 12.98 11.37 12.56
C TRP A 293 11.67 12.02 12.99
N SER A 294 10.78 12.30 12.05
CA SER A 294 9.43 12.70 12.34
C SER A 294 8.62 11.48 12.78
N PHE A 295 7.94 11.61 13.91
CA PHE A 295 7.10 10.55 14.47
C PHE A 295 5.60 10.89 14.43
N GLY A 296 5.24 12.17 14.24
CA GLY A 296 3.87 12.60 14.01
C GLY A 296 3.45 12.46 12.53
N THR A 297 2.17 12.17 12.31
CA THR A 297 1.57 12.07 10.97
C THR A 297 1.57 13.38 10.19
N LYS A 298 1.60 14.53 10.89
CA LYS A 298 1.56 15.87 10.28
C LYS A 298 2.94 16.49 10.03
N ASP A 299 3.98 15.96 10.66
CA ASP A 299 5.32 16.54 10.67
C ASP A 299 6.03 16.43 9.30
N THR A 300 5.58 15.51 8.45
CA THR A 300 6.08 15.29 7.07
C THR A 300 5.02 15.55 6.01
N ASP A 301 3.87 16.11 6.41
CA ASP A 301 2.79 16.48 5.50
C ASP A 301 3.22 17.68 4.65
N ILE A 302 2.89 17.62 3.35
CA ILE A 302 3.30 18.62 2.36
C ILE A 302 2.11 19.05 1.53
N ASP A 303 1.96 20.37 1.38
CA ASP A 303 0.77 20.93 0.72
C ASP A 303 0.71 20.65 -0.79
N ILE A 304 1.84 20.36 -1.43
CA ILE A 304 1.87 20.07 -2.88
C ILE A 304 1.15 18.77 -3.23
N ASP A 305 1.19 17.79 -2.34
CA ASP A 305 0.48 16.53 -2.48
C ASP A 305 0.32 15.89 -1.09
N LYS A 306 -0.83 16.18 -0.47
CA LYS A 306 -1.11 15.76 0.91
C LYS A 306 -1.11 14.25 1.05
N HIS A 307 -1.45 13.51 0.00
CA HIS A 307 -1.56 12.06 0.05
C HIS A 307 -0.26 11.38 0.46
N LEU A 308 0.88 11.99 0.12
CA LEU A 308 2.23 11.42 0.28
C LEU A 308 2.65 11.22 1.74
N TRP A 309 1.90 11.72 2.73
CA TRP A 309 2.17 11.54 4.16
C TRP A 309 2.41 10.07 4.57
N THR A 310 1.88 9.10 3.81
CA THR A 310 2.10 7.67 4.08
C THR A 310 3.53 7.20 3.78
N ILE A 311 4.22 7.82 2.82
CA ILE A 311 5.52 7.36 2.31
C ILE A 311 6.64 7.43 3.36
N PRO A 312 6.81 8.54 4.12
CA PRO A 312 7.79 8.60 5.20
C PRO A 312 7.51 7.60 6.32
N MET A 313 6.23 7.36 6.61
CA MET A 313 5.84 6.34 7.57
C MET A 313 6.15 4.93 7.08
N GLU A 314 5.92 4.65 5.80
CA GLU A 314 6.25 3.37 5.18
C GLU A 314 7.76 3.13 5.15
N PHE A 315 8.54 4.17 4.87
CA PHE A 315 10.00 4.12 4.93
C PHE A 315 10.48 3.78 6.34
N ARG A 316 10.06 4.55 7.36
CA ARG A 316 10.45 4.31 8.76
C ARG A 316 10.03 2.92 9.24
N SER A 317 8.81 2.49 8.94
CA SER A 317 8.29 1.19 9.34
C SER A 317 9.06 0.04 8.69
N SER A 318 9.49 0.21 7.43
CA SER A 318 10.34 -0.77 6.75
C SER A 318 11.74 -0.90 7.37
N LEU A 319 12.36 0.21 7.79
CA LEU A 319 13.66 0.16 8.46
C LEU A 319 13.58 -0.57 9.81
N VAL A 320 12.55 -0.28 10.60
CA VAL A 320 12.30 -0.99 11.87
C VAL A 320 12.05 -2.47 11.59
N LEU A 321 11.24 -2.81 10.57
CA LEU A 321 10.99 -4.19 10.18
C LEU A 321 12.27 -4.93 9.79
N TYR A 322 13.16 -4.34 8.97
CA TYR A 322 14.44 -4.95 8.60
C TYR A 322 15.35 -5.20 9.81
N LEU A 323 15.40 -4.23 10.74
CA LEU A 323 16.14 -4.39 11.99
C LEU A 323 15.56 -5.53 12.84
N THR A 324 14.23 -5.62 12.96
CA THR A 324 13.56 -6.72 13.67
C THR A 324 13.82 -8.05 12.99
N GLN A 325 13.77 -8.12 11.66
CA GLN A 325 14.08 -9.33 10.90
C GLN A 325 15.52 -9.80 11.18
N LEU A 326 16.49 -8.88 11.18
CA LEU A 326 17.88 -9.19 11.55
C LEU A 326 17.98 -9.74 12.98
N GLY A 327 17.33 -9.08 13.95
CA GLY A 327 17.33 -9.51 15.35
C GLY A 327 16.66 -10.86 15.61
N LEU A 328 15.59 -11.18 14.88
CA LEU A 328 14.85 -12.43 15.04
C LEU A 328 15.33 -13.55 14.10
N ALA A 329 16.30 -13.29 13.23
CA ALA A 329 16.74 -14.19 12.16
C ALA A 329 17.11 -15.59 12.67
N ARG A 330 17.85 -15.66 13.78
CA ARG A 330 18.38 -16.91 14.35
C ARG A 330 17.43 -17.62 15.32
N LEU A 331 16.27 -17.03 15.60
CA LEU A 331 15.29 -17.66 16.50
C LEU A 331 14.63 -18.87 15.84
N LYS A 332 14.25 -19.86 16.65
CA LYS A 332 13.37 -20.95 16.20
C LYS A 332 12.04 -20.35 15.70
N PRO A 333 11.39 -20.92 14.67
CA PRO A 333 10.15 -20.36 14.10
C PRO A 333 9.04 -20.11 15.13
N THR A 334 8.86 -21.02 16.09
CA THR A 334 7.87 -20.84 17.16
C THR A 334 8.19 -19.64 18.04
N VAL A 335 9.46 -19.48 18.43
CA VAL A 335 9.91 -18.34 19.25
C VAL A 335 9.74 -17.05 18.47
N ARG A 336 10.10 -17.05 17.18
CA ARG A 336 9.90 -15.90 16.28
C ARG A 336 8.43 -15.48 16.20
N ILE A 337 7.52 -16.43 16.00
CA ILE A 337 6.07 -16.17 15.99
C ILE A 337 5.61 -15.57 17.32
N LEU A 338 6.03 -16.14 18.45
CA LEU A 338 5.68 -15.62 19.77
C LEU A 338 6.24 -14.21 20.00
N SER A 339 7.47 -13.95 19.57
CA SER A 339 8.08 -12.62 19.61
C SER A 339 7.30 -11.63 18.76
N LEU A 340 6.86 -12.01 17.56
CA LEU A 340 6.04 -11.14 16.70
C LEU A 340 4.68 -10.83 17.33
N VAL A 341 4.01 -11.82 17.94
CA VAL A 341 2.76 -11.58 18.68
C VAL A 341 2.98 -10.62 19.86
N ALA A 342 4.06 -10.81 20.62
CA ALA A 342 4.43 -9.90 21.70
C ALA A 342 4.74 -8.47 21.20
N LEU A 343 5.44 -8.34 20.07
CA LEU A 343 5.72 -7.04 19.44
C LEU A 343 4.44 -6.35 18.94
N VAL A 344 3.51 -7.11 18.35
CA VAL A 344 2.20 -6.57 17.94
C VAL A 344 1.42 -6.06 19.16
N ALA A 345 1.37 -6.83 20.25
CA ALA A 345 0.71 -6.42 21.48
C ALA A 345 1.36 -5.17 22.10
N TRP A 346 2.70 -5.11 22.10
CA TRP A 346 3.44 -3.95 22.57
C TRP A 346 3.20 -2.71 21.70
N CYS A 347 3.20 -2.86 20.38
CA CYS A 347 2.88 -1.75 19.46
C CYS A 347 1.44 -1.27 19.62
N HIS A 348 0.50 -2.17 19.92
CA HIS A 348 -0.87 -1.82 20.26
C HIS A 348 -0.94 -0.96 21.52
N GLU A 349 -0.26 -1.36 22.59
CA GLU A 349 -0.16 -0.56 23.82
C GLU A 349 0.49 0.82 23.58
N LYS A 350 1.50 0.90 22.71
CA LYS A 350 2.19 2.15 22.37
C LYS A 350 1.52 2.96 21.24
N ASP A 351 0.31 2.59 20.85
CA ASP A 351 -0.48 3.26 19.79
C ASP A 351 0.29 3.41 18.46
N ARG A 352 1.09 2.40 18.11
CA ARG A 352 1.89 2.34 16.88
C ARG A 352 1.16 1.52 15.82
N TRP A 353 0.03 2.05 15.37
CA TRP A 353 -0.85 1.38 14.41
C TRP A 353 -0.11 0.93 13.15
N GLU A 354 0.86 1.70 12.67
CA GLU A 354 1.64 1.36 11.48
C GLU A 354 2.49 0.09 11.70
N MET A 355 3.11 -0.04 12.87
CA MET A 355 3.96 -1.18 13.20
C MET A 355 3.14 -2.43 13.51
N ILE A 356 1.92 -2.29 14.06
CA ILE A 356 0.97 -3.40 14.20
C ILE A 356 0.75 -4.08 12.84
N LEU A 357 0.52 -3.29 11.79
CA LEU A 357 0.25 -3.80 10.45
C LEU A 357 1.49 -4.41 9.79
N PHE A 358 2.66 -3.76 9.91
CA PHE A 358 3.92 -4.29 9.39
C PHE A 358 4.32 -5.62 10.05
N TYR A 359 4.26 -5.70 11.38
CA TYR A 359 4.55 -6.94 12.10
C TYR A 359 3.48 -8.00 11.86
N SER A 360 2.22 -7.62 11.67
CA SER A 360 1.18 -8.57 11.27
C SER A 360 1.47 -9.15 9.89
N GLY A 361 1.93 -8.34 8.92
CA GLY A 361 2.39 -8.84 7.62
C GLY A 361 3.55 -9.83 7.75
N PHE A 362 4.54 -9.55 8.61
CA PHE A 362 5.64 -10.47 8.91
C PHE A 362 5.14 -11.77 9.55
N LEU A 363 4.23 -11.68 10.51
CA LEU A 363 3.60 -12.84 11.13
C LEU A 363 2.85 -13.69 10.10
N LEU A 364 2.11 -13.06 9.19
CA LEU A 364 1.41 -13.76 8.10
C LEU A 364 2.39 -14.49 7.17
N ALA A 365 3.53 -13.89 6.85
CA ALA A 365 4.57 -14.56 6.05
C ALA A 365 5.12 -15.80 6.76
N GLU A 366 5.39 -15.73 8.07
CA GLU A 366 5.81 -16.90 8.86
C GLU A 366 4.76 -18.01 8.90
N LEU A 367 3.50 -17.63 9.14
CA LEU A 367 2.40 -18.58 9.16
C LEU A 367 2.21 -19.24 7.79
N ASP A 368 2.45 -18.51 6.71
CA ASP A 368 2.34 -19.04 5.36
C ASP A 368 3.38 -20.13 5.07
N PHE A 369 4.66 -19.87 5.35
CA PHE A 369 5.69 -20.91 5.22
C PHE A 369 5.46 -22.09 6.15
N ARG A 370 4.91 -21.85 7.35
CA ARG A 370 4.53 -22.94 8.27
C ARG A 370 3.41 -23.80 7.67
N ARG A 371 2.37 -23.19 7.09
CA ARG A 371 1.28 -23.92 6.41
C ARG A 371 1.81 -24.74 5.24
N GLN A 372 2.66 -24.16 4.39
CA GLN A 372 3.26 -24.84 3.26
C GLN A 372 4.10 -26.05 3.70
N ALA A 373 4.93 -25.90 4.74
CA ALA A 373 5.70 -26.99 5.30
C ALA A 373 4.82 -28.14 5.85
N LEU A 374 3.73 -27.81 6.54
CA LEU A 374 2.77 -28.80 7.05
C LEU A 374 2.02 -29.51 5.91
N ALA A 375 1.64 -28.79 4.86
CA ALA A 375 1.00 -29.37 3.69
C ALA A 375 1.94 -30.33 2.94
N ALA A 376 3.21 -29.95 2.77
CA ALA A 376 4.24 -30.81 2.18
C ALA A 376 4.45 -32.08 3.00
N ALA A 377 4.59 -31.97 4.33
CA ALA A 377 4.74 -33.13 5.21
C ALA A 377 3.54 -34.09 5.13
N LYS A 378 2.31 -33.55 5.03
CA LYS A 378 1.10 -34.36 4.88
C LYS A 378 1.00 -35.08 3.53
N SER A 379 1.59 -34.52 2.47
CA SER A 379 1.60 -35.15 1.15
C SER A 379 2.52 -36.37 1.05
N ILE A 380 3.53 -36.47 1.92
CA ILE A 380 4.53 -37.55 1.93
C ILE A 380 4.04 -38.76 2.76
N LEU A 381 3.15 -38.55 3.73
CA LEU A 381 2.61 -39.62 4.58
C LEU A 381 1.39 -40.30 3.91
N PRO A 382 1.35 -41.65 3.79
CA PRO A 382 0.19 -42.34 3.22
C PRO A 382 -1.04 -42.09 4.10
N THR A 383 -2.05 -41.40 3.55
CA THR A 383 -3.28 -41.11 4.28
C THR A 383 -4.26 -42.27 4.12
N THR A 384 -4.38 -43.12 5.15
CA THR A 384 -5.46 -44.11 5.24
C THR A 384 -6.81 -43.41 5.49
N SER A 385 -7.70 -43.52 4.51
CA SER A 385 -9.18 -43.49 4.63
C SER A 385 -9.84 -42.43 5.54
N SER A 386 -10.21 -41.27 4.97
CA SER A 386 -11.45 -40.54 5.34
C SER A 386 -11.75 -39.40 4.35
N ILE A 387 -12.12 -39.75 3.12
CA ILE A 387 -12.35 -38.77 2.03
C ILE A 387 -13.56 -37.86 2.33
N SER A 388 -14.64 -38.35 2.97
CA SER A 388 -15.86 -37.53 3.19
C SER A 388 -15.73 -36.48 4.30
N THR A 389 -15.03 -36.80 5.40
CA THR A 389 -14.81 -35.86 6.51
C THR A 389 -13.89 -34.71 6.12
N SER A 390 -12.95 -34.95 5.19
CA SER A 390 -12.07 -33.88 4.66
C SER A 390 -12.82 -32.84 3.83
N ALA A 391 -13.83 -33.23 3.05
CA ALA A 391 -14.58 -32.32 2.19
C ALA A 391 -15.50 -31.40 3.00
N GLN A 392 -16.21 -31.96 4.00
CA GLN A 392 -17.04 -31.16 4.90
C GLN A 392 -16.20 -30.20 5.75
N ARG A 393 -15.04 -30.66 6.24
CA ARG A 393 -14.07 -29.81 6.94
C ARG A 393 -13.58 -28.68 6.03
N GLN A 394 -13.23 -28.96 4.78
CA GLN A 394 -12.77 -27.92 3.85
C GLN A 394 -13.86 -26.88 3.56
N ARG A 395 -15.13 -27.31 3.43
CA ARG A 395 -16.27 -26.38 3.28
C ARG A 395 -16.44 -25.51 4.51
N LEU A 396 -16.37 -26.08 5.72
CA LEU A 396 -16.48 -25.32 6.96
C LEU A 396 -15.38 -24.25 7.08
N TRP A 397 -14.12 -24.60 6.79
CA TRP A 397 -13.01 -23.64 6.79
C TRP A 397 -13.20 -22.55 5.72
N THR A 398 -13.66 -22.92 4.53
CA THR A 398 -13.95 -21.94 3.47
C THR A 398 -15.03 -20.97 3.91
N SER A 399 -16.13 -21.46 4.50
CA SER A 399 -17.20 -20.61 5.05
C SER A 399 -16.70 -19.70 6.17
N LEU A 400 -15.82 -20.21 7.05
CA LEU A 400 -15.20 -19.41 8.09
C LEU A 400 -14.34 -18.28 7.50
N TYR A 401 -13.52 -18.56 6.50
CA TYR A 401 -12.71 -17.52 5.86
C TYR A 401 -13.56 -16.47 5.14
N ILE A 402 -14.65 -16.87 4.49
CA ILE A 402 -15.61 -15.93 3.89
C ILE A 402 -16.26 -15.06 4.98
N PHE A 403 -16.69 -15.67 6.09
CA PHE A 403 -17.26 -14.93 7.21
C PHE A 403 -16.27 -13.90 7.77
N VAL A 404 -15.01 -14.31 8.01
CA VAL A 404 -13.96 -13.40 8.49
C VAL A 404 -13.67 -12.29 7.47
N PHE A 405 -13.69 -12.60 6.18
CA PHE A 405 -13.55 -11.61 5.12
C PHE A 405 -14.69 -10.58 5.14
N LEU A 406 -15.94 -11.02 5.31
CA LEU A 406 -17.10 -10.12 5.43
C LEU A 406 -17.04 -9.25 6.70
N VAL A 407 -16.60 -9.81 7.83
CA VAL A 407 -16.33 -9.04 9.06
C VAL A 407 -15.23 -8.00 8.80
N GLY A 408 -14.18 -8.37 8.07
CA GLY A 408 -13.13 -7.45 7.62
C GLY A 408 -13.68 -6.30 6.77
N ILE A 409 -14.55 -6.57 5.80
CA ILE A 409 -15.21 -5.51 5.00
C ILE A 409 -16.04 -4.60 5.90
N TYR A 410 -16.84 -5.17 6.81
CA TYR A 410 -17.66 -4.39 7.74
C TYR A 410 -16.82 -3.46 8.61
N LEU A 411 -15.77 -3.99 9.26
CA LEU A 411 -14.86 -3.22 10.11
C LEU A 411 -14.04 -2.19 9.31
N GLY A 412 -13.71 -2.51 8.06
CA GLY A 412 -13.05 -1.58 7.13
C GLY A 412 -13.96 -0.42 6.72
N GLY A 413 -15.27 -0.57 6.86
CA GLY A 413 -16.27 0.49 6.67
C GLY A 413 -16.38 1.47 7.84
N GLN A 414 -15.36 1.59 8.71
CA GLN A 414 -15.41 2.47 9.88
C GLN A 414 -15.71 3.93 9.50
N PRO A 415 -16.78 4.54 10.05
CA PRO A 415 -17.05 5.95 9.91
C PRO A 415 -16.10 6.80 10.76
N GLN A 416 -15.87 8.03 10.34
CA GLN A 416 -14.96 8.95 11.03
C GLN A 416 -15.70 9.96 11.90
N GLU A 417 -16.94 10.31 11.52
CA GLU A 417 -17.75 11.33 12.20
C GLU A 417 -19.12 10.78 12.60
N HIS A 418 -19.71 11.38 13.65
CA HIS A 418 -21.05 11.07 14.16
C HIS A 418 -21.26 9.58 14.48
N VAL A 419 -20.33 8.96 15.19
CA VAL A 419 -20.36 7.51 15.48
C VAL A 419 -21.20 7.14 16.71
N GLU A 420 -21.54 8.13 17.54
CA GLU A 420 -22.16 7.98 18.88
C GLU A 420 -23.55 7.32 18.83
N HIS A 421 -24.34 7.61 17.79
CA HIS A 421 -25.69 7.07 17.61
C HIS A 421 -25.81 6.11 16.42
N ALA A 422 -24.69 5.83 15.75
CA ALA A 422 -24.68 4.98 14.57
C ALA A 422 -24.94 3.51 14.95
N PRO A 423 -25.94 2.84 14.33
CA PRO A 423 -26.24 1.44 14.62
C PRO A 423 -25.02 0.52 14.45
N GLY A 424 -24.69 -0.24 15.50
CA GLY A 424 -23.49 -1.10 15.57
C GLY A 424 -22.18 -0.35 15.84
N TRP A 425 -21.95 0.78 15.16
CA TRP A 425 -20.73 1.58 15.30
C TRP A 425 -20.61 2.26 16.66
N ALA A 426 -21.71 2.67 17.29
CA ALA A 426 -21.69 3.21 18.66
C ALA A 426 -21.06 2.20 19.65
N THR A 427 -21.43 0.92 19.52
CA THR A 427 -20.89 -0.16 20.36
C THR A 427 -19.43 -0.47 20.01
N LEU A 428 -19.08 -0.55 18.73
CA LEU A 428 -17.68 -0.79 18.34
C LEU A 428 -16.76 0.37 18.72
N HIS A 429 -17.25 1.60 18.65
CA HIS A 429 -16.49 2.78 19.04
C HIS A 429 -16.21 2.80 20.55
N SER A 430 -17.13 2.32 21.39
CA SER A 430 -16.92 2.24 22.85
C SER A 430 -15.88 1.19 23.27
N TRP A 431 -15.56 0.23 22.39
CA TRP A 431 -14.50 -0.76 22.60
C TRP A 431 -13.11 -0.26 22.21
N ILE A 432 -13.00 0.93 21.59
CA ILE A 432 -11.70 1.51 21.26
C ILE A 432 -11.04 1.97 22.57
N PRO A 433 -9.82 1.50 22.89
CA PRO A 433 -9.12 1.92 24.10
C PRO A 433 -8.92 3.44 24.15
N THR A 434 -9.03 4.01 25.35
CA THR A 434 -8.94 5.46 25.56
C THR A 434 -7.57 6.04 25.21
N TYR A 435 -6.51 5.24 25.26
CA TYR A 435 -5.15 5.66 24.90
C TYR A 435 -4.93 5.75 23.38
N ALA A 436 -5.81 5.18 22.55
CA ALA A 436 -5.66 5.21 21.10
C ALA A 436 -5.93 6.63 20.59
N SER A 437 -4.88 7.32 20.14
CA SER A 437 -4.96 8.70 19.67
C SER A 437 -5.70 8.82 18.33
N HIS A 438 -5.61 7.80 17.50
CA HIS A 438 -6.23 7.75 16.16
C HIS A 438 -7.40 6.77 16.11
N LYS A 439 -8.50 7.08 16.80
CA LYS A 439 -9.70 6.22 16.89
C LYS A 439 -10.25 5.78 15.52
N GLN A 440 -10.22 6.67 14.54
CA GLN A 440 -10.66 6.42 13.16
C GLN A 440 -9.82 5.38 12.40
N ARG A 441 -8.63 5.04 12.91
CA ARG A 441 -7.72 4.04 12.33
C ARG A 441 -7.79 2.68 13.03
N TYR A 442 -8.50 2.59 14.16
CA TYR A 442 -8.43 1.44 15.04
C TYR A 442 -9.02 0.16 14.41
N TRP A 443 -10.31 0.18 14.05
CA TRP A 443 -10.97 -1.00 13.48
C TRP A 443 -10.54 -1.29 12.06
N VAL A 444 -10.23 -0.26 11.29
CA VAL A 444 -9.71 -0.43 9.91
C VAL A 444 -8.35 -1.13 9.88
N GLY A 445 -7.50 -0.96 10.91
CA GLY A 445 -6.26 -1.71 11.06
C GLY A 445 -6.50 -3.20 11.26
N TRP A 446 -7.42 -3.56 12.15
CA TRP A 446 -7.84 -4.95 12.36
C TRP A 446 -8.54 -5.53 11.12
N ALA A 447 -9.36 -4.73 10.44
CA ALA A 447 -10.00 -5.10 9.18
C ALA A 447 -8.98 -5.53 8.13
N ALA A 448 -7.93 -4.74 7.92
CA ALA A 448 -6.86 -5.07 6.97
C ALA A 448 -6.20 -6.43 7.29
N LEU A 449 -5.92 -6.70 8.57
CA LEU A 449 -5.38 -7.99 9.00
C LEU A 449 -6.34 -9.15 8.68
N LEU A 450 -7.63 -9.01 9.00
CA LEU A 450 -8.64 -10.04 8.73
C LEU A 450 -8.81 -10.29 7.24
N LEU A 451 -8.82 -9.24 6.41
CA LEU A 451 -8.95 -9.33 4.96
C LEU A 451 -7.76 -10.04 4.33
N VAL A 452 -6.53 -9.65 4.68
CA VAL A 452 -5.32 -10.29 4.13
C VAL A 452 -5.20 -11.73 4.64
N TRP A 453 -5.46 -11.98 5.93
CA TRP A 453 -5.39 -13.33 6.48
C TRP A 453 -6.42 -14.27 5.86
N SER A 454 -7.70 -13.89 5.80
CA SER A 454 -8.75 -14.73 5.20
C SER A 454 -8.48 -15.02 3.72
N THR A 455 -8.03 -14.02 2.96
CA THR A 455 -7.66 -14.18 1.55
C THR A 455 -6.46 -15.12 1.38
N SER A 456 -5.44 -15.02 2.25
CA SER A 456 -4.27 -15.91 2.20
C SER A 456 -4.61 -17.40 2.40
N ASN A 457 -5.74 -17.71 3.07
CA ASN A 457 -6.13 -19.08 3.38
C ASN A 457 -7.26 -19.63 2.48
N SER A 458 -7.82 -18.83 1.58
CA SER A 458 -8.98 -19.24 0.75
C SER A 458 -8.74 -18.99 -0.74
N PRO A 459 -8.56 -20.06 -1.55
CA PRO A 459 -8.42 -19.91 -3.00
C PRO A 459 -9.62 -19.25 -3.67
N LEU A 460 -10.82 -19.39 -3.09
CA LEU A 460 -12.02 -18.72 -3.60
C LEU A 460 -11.92 -17.20 -3.45
N LEU A 461 -11.45 -16.71 -2.30
CA LEU A 461 -11.25 -15.28 -2.07
C LEU A 461 -10.10 -14.75 -2.93
N GLN A 462 -9.04 -15.53 -3.12
CA GLN A 462 -7.93 -15.14 -4.01
C GLN A 462 -8.38 -14.86 -5.44
N ARG A 463 -9.39 -15.56 -5.97
CA ARG A 463 -9.96 -15.32 -7.31
C ARG A 463 -10.50 -13.90 -7.50
N LEU A 464 -10.96 -13.25 -6.42
CA LEU A 464 -11.39 -11.85 -6.47
C LEU A 464 -10.24 -10.90 -6.81
N PHE A 465 -9.01 -11.30 -6.49
CA PHE A 465 -7.81 -10.48 -6.63
C PHE A 465 -6.87 -10.94 -7.75
N THR A 466 -7.01 -12.17 -8.26
CA THR A 466 -6.12 -12.74 -9.30
C THR A 466 -6.68 -12.66 -10.72
N ASN A 467 -7.82 -12.00 -10.93
CA ASN A 467 -8.34 -11.75 -12.28
C ASN A 467 -7.52 -10.66 -13.01
N SER A 468 -7.52 -10.70 -14.35
CA SER A 468 -6.64 -9.83 -15.16
C SER A 468 -6.83 -8.32 -14.93
N PRO A 469 -8.07 -7.78 -14.83
CA PRO A 469 -8.25 -6.35 -14.53
C PRO A 469 -7.64 -5.94 -13.18
N VAL A 470 -7.85 -6.75 -12.14
CA VAL A 470 -7.32 -6.44 -10.80
C VAL A 470 -5.80 -6.61 -10.74
N GLN A 471 -5.24 -7.58 -11.45
CA GLN A 471 -3.78 -7.72 -11.59
C GLN A 471 -3.16 -6.53 -12.33
N TYR A 472 -3.84 -6.00 -13.34
CA TYR A 472 -3.40 -4.77 -14.01
C TYR A 472 -3.40 -3.58 -13.05
N LEU A 473 -4.45 -3.40 -12.25
CA LEU A 473 -4.46 -2.38 -11.19
C LEU A 473 -3.32 -2.57 -10.19
N GLY A 474 -2.98 -3.82 -9.85
CA GLY A 474 -1.83 -4.15 -9.02
C GLY A 474 -0.52 -3.63 -9.61
N LYS A 475 -0.31 -3.87 -10.91
CA LYS A 475 0.90 -3.43 -11.65
C LYS A 475 1.08 -1.92 -11.64
N ILE A 476 -0.01 -1.15 -11.76
CA ILE A 476 0.06 0.32 -11.76
C ILE A 476 -0.21 0.94 -10.39
N SER A 477 -0.36 0.15 -9.32
CA SER A 477 -0.92 0.61 -8.03
C SER A 477 -0.18 1.80 -7.41
N PHE A 478 1.15 1.79 -7.41
CA PHE A 478 1.95 2.88 -6.84
C PHE A 478 1.88 4.13 -7.72
N SER A 479 1.95 3.97 -9.04
CA SER A 479 1.78 5.06 -10.00
C SER A 479 0.36 5.65 -9.96
N LEU A 480 -0.67 4.83 -9.76
CA LEU A 480 -2.06 5.24 -9.55
C LEU A 480 -2.19 6.09 -8.29
N TYR A 481 -1.56 5.65 -7.20
CA TYR A 481 -1.47 6.41 -5.96
C TYR A 481 -0.74 7.75 -6.12
N LEU A 482 0.30 7.86 -6.95
CA LEU A 482 0.98 9.14 -7.16
C LEU A 482 0.27 10.08 -8.14
N MET A 483 -0.45 9.54 -9.13
CA MET A 483 -1.02 10.33 -10.22
C MET A 483 -2.46 10.79 -9.99
N HIS A 484 -3.22 10.16 -9.07
CA HIS A 484 -4.62 10.54 -8.85
C HIS A 484 -4.78 12.00 -8.39
N GLY A 485 -4.00 12.48 -7.41
CA GLY A 485 -4.05 13.88 -6.97
C GLY A 485 -3.81 14.88 -8.11
N PRO A 486 -2.66 14.85 -8.80
CA PRO A 486 -2.37 15.77 -9.92
C PRO A 486 -3.43 15.76 -11.02
N VAL A 487 -3.98 14.59 -11.35
CA VAL A 487 -4.98 14.45 -12.40
C VAL A 487 -6.34 14.97 -11.93
N THR A 488 -6.76 14.67 -10.70
CA THR A 488 -8.01 15.20 -10.13
C THR A 488 -8.00 16.72 -10.02
N HIS A 489 -6.89 17.33 -9.57
CA HIS A 489 -6.78 18.79 -9.46
C HIS A 489 -6.79 19.51 -10.82
N THR A 490 -6.51 18.80 -11.92
CA THR A 490 -6.45 19.37 -13.28
C THR A 490 -7.62 18.90 -14.16
N ILE A 491 -7.64 17.64 -14.57
CA ILE A 491 -8.69 17.09 -15.43
C ILE A 491 -9.97 16.85 -14.63
N GLY A 492 -9.88 16.30 -13.42
CA GLY A 492 -11.04 16.01 -12.58
C GLY A 492 -11.88 17.27 -12.32
N TYR A 493 -11.28 18.30 -11.73
CA TYR A 493 -11.96 19.57 -11.44
C TYR A 493 -12.44 20.30 -12.70
N ALA A 494 -11.67 20.30 -13.80
CA ALA A 494 -12.13 20.88 -15.05
C ALA A 494 -13.36 20.15 -15.61
N SER A 495 -13.37 18.82 -15.55
CA SER A 495 -14.51 18.02 -16.00
C SER A 495 -15.74 18.23 -15.11
N MET A 496 -15.57 18.30 -13.79
CA MET A 496 -16.66 18.59 -12.85
C MET A 496 -17.29 19.96 -13.13
N ASP A 497 -16.48 21.02 -13.28
CA ASP A 497 -16.98 22.35 -13.60
C ASP A 497 -17.72 22.37 -14.95
N PHE A 498 -17.19 21.70 -15.97
CA PHE A 498 -17.84 21.60 -17.27
C PHE A 498 -19.20 20.90 -17.21
N PHE A 499 -19.29 19.72 -16.56
CA PHE A 499 -20.54 18.97 -16.53
C PHE A 499 -21.60 19.59 -15.62
N TRP A 500 -21.21 20.20 -14.50
CA TRP A 500 -22.16 20.93 -13.66
C TRP A 500 -22.71 22.19 -14.36
N ARG A 501 -21.90 22.91 -15.14
CA ARG A 501 -22.37 24.05 -15.94
C ARG A 501 -23.27 23.65 -17.11
N THR A 502 -23.04 22.48 -17.71
CA THR A 502 -23.74 22.05 -18.93
C THR A 502 -25.03 21.27 -18.63
N ILE A 503 -25.02 20.38 -17.65
CA ILE A 503 -26.16 19.55 -17.27
C ILE A 503 -27.07 20.28 -16.27
N GLY A 504 -26.47 21.13 -15.43
CA GLY A 504 -27.16 21.87 -14.37
C GLY A 504 -26.95 21.27 -12.99
N GLU A 505 -27.02 22.13 -11.99
CA GLU A 505 -26.82 21.80 -10.57
C GLU A 505 -28.06 22.13 -9.70
N ASP A 506 -29.19 22.47 -10.35
CA ASP A 506 -30.43 22.90 -9.68
C ASP A 506 -31.11 21.78 -8.89
N THR A 507 -30.89 20.53 -9.31
CA THR A 507 -31.42 19.35 -8.62
C THR A 507 -30.28 18.43 -8.18
N TYR A 508 -30.53 17.67 -7.11
CA TYR A 508 -29.61 16.63 -6.65
C TYR A 508 -29.25 15.67 -7.79
N MET A 509 -30.24 15.19 -8.55
CA MET A 509 -30.02 14.21 -9.62
C MET A 509 -29.16 14.77 -10.77
N THR A 510 -29.38 16.01 -11.22
CA THR A 510 -28.57 16.62 -12.28
C THR A 510 -27.13 16.84 -11.83
N LYS A 511 -26.92 17.27 -10.58
CA LYS A 511 -25.59 17.41 -9.98
C LYS A 511 -24.85 16.07 -9.90
N GLU A 512 -25.53 14.99 -9.47
CA GLU A 512 -24.97 13.63 -9.40
C GLU A 512 -24.62 13.08 -10.78
N ILE A 513 -25.48 13.27 -11.79
CA ILE A 513 -25.17 12.85 -13.16
C ILE A 513 -23.92 13.56 -13.67
N GLY A 514 -23.81 14.87 -13.46
CA GLY A 514 -22.60 15.63 -13.82
C GLY A 514 -21.35 15.13 -13.10
N PHE A 515 -21.47 14.82 -11.82
CA PHE A 515 -20.37 14.25 -11.03
C PHE A 515 -19.96 12.87 -11.54
N VAL A 516 -20.90 11.96 -11.83
CA VAL A 516 -20.59 10.60 -12.31
C VAL A 516 -19.89 10.63 -13.67
N ILE A 517 -20.32 11.50 -14.59
CA ILE A 517 -19.67 11.63 -15.89
C ILE A 517 -18.24 12.19 -15.73
N ALA A 518 -18.07 13.22 -14.90
CA ALA A 518 -16.76 13.77 -14.55
C ALA A 518 -15.85 12.72 -13.89
N ALA A 519 -16.39 11.93 -12.96
CA ALA A 519 -15.69 10.84 -12.29
C ALA A 519 -15.20 9.77 -13.28
N ILE A 520 -16.02 9.38 -14.27
CA ILE A 520 -15.59 8.42 -15.30
C ILE A 520 -14.40 8.95 -16.11
N ILE A 521 -14.43 10.24 -16.47
CA ILE A 521 -13.34 10.89 -17.20
C ILE A 521 -12.08 10.99 -16.34
N ASP A 522 -12.22 11.35 -15.07
CA ASP A 522 -11.10 11.44 -14.13
C ASP A 522 -10.46 10.06 -13.88
N ILE A 523 -11.30 9.02 -13.73
CA ILE A 523 -10.82 7.63 -13.59
C ILE A 523 -10.08 7.16 -14.84
N ALA A 524 -10.64 7.37 -16.03
CA ALA A 524 -9.98 6.99 -17.26
C ALA A 524 -8.64 7.73 -17.45
N SER A 525 -8.63 9.04 -17.19
CA SER A 525 -7.44 9.90 -17.30
C SER A 525 -6.37 9.52 -16.29
N THR A 526 -6.77 9.20 -15.06
CA THR A 526 -5.86 8.78 -14.00
C THR A 526 -5.24 7.42 -14.30
N ILE A 527 -6.02 6.43 -14.72
CA ILE A 527 -5.49 5.11 -15.13
C ILE A 527 -4.50 5.26 -16.30
N TRP A 528 -4.81 6.13 -17.25
CA TRP A 528 -3.92 6.43 -18.38
C TRP A 528 -2.60 7.08 -17.92
N ALA A 529 -2.69 8.13 -17.09
CA ALA A 529 -1.52 8.81 -16.55
C ALA A 529 -0.65 7.87 -15.69
N ALA A 530 -1.29 7.03 -14.85
CA ALA A 530 -0.63 6.04 -14.02
C ALA A 530 0.12 4.98 -14.84
N ASP A 531 -0.45 4.49 -15.94
CA ASP A 531 0.20 3.51 -16.83
C ASP A 531 1.43 4.11 -17.54
N ILE A 532 1.36 5.38 -17.96
CA ILE A 532 2.53 6.09 -18.50
C ILE A 532 3.59 6.31 -17.41
N PHE A 533 3.18 6.81 -16.25
CA PHE A 533 4.08 7.08 -15.13
C PHE A 533 4.79 5.80 -14.66
N MET A 534 4.07 4.67 -14.64
CA MET A 534 4.64 3.37 -14.31
C MET A 534 5.81 3.00 -15.24
N ARG A 535 5.61 3.18 -16.55
CA ARG A 535 6.61 2.84 -17.57
C ARG A 535 7.81 3.80 -17.61
N VAL A 536 7.58 5.08 -17.34
CA VAL A 536 8.60 6.13 -17.50
C VAL A 536 9.38 6.40 -16.22
N VAL A 537 8.73 6.23 -15.06
CA VAL A 537 9.27 6.67 -13.77
C VAL A 537 9.37 5.53 -12.78
N ASP A 538 8.26 4.84 -12.50
CA ASP A 538 8.18 3.83 -11.43
C ASP A 538 9.13 2.65 -11.68
N THR A 539 8.92 1.90 -12.78
CA THR A 539 9.78 0.75 -13.11
C THR A 539 11.24 1.17 -13.33
N PRO A 540 11.56 2.24 -14.08
CA PRO A 540 12.94 2.70 -14.21
C PRO A 540 13.60 3.11 -12.89
N THR A 541 12.84 3.63 -11.91
CA THR A 541 13.38 3.96 -10.58
C THR A 541 13.87 2.73 -9.84
N VAL A 542 13.19 1.59 -9.98
CA VAL A 542 13.61 0.32 -9.37
C VAL A 542 14.96 -0.12 -9.93
N HIS A 543 15.11 -0.06 -11.26
CA HIS A 543 16.37 -0.38 -11.94
C HIS A 543 17.48 0.62 -11.61
N PHE A 544 17.15 1.90 -11.52
CA PHE A 544 18.08 2.95 -11.13
C PHE A 544 18.61 2.70 -9.70
N ALA A 545 17.75 2.35 -8.75
CA ALA A 545 18.17 2.03 -7.39
C ALA A 545 19.13 0.84 -7.34
N LYS A 546 18.89 -0.21 -8.15
CA LYS A 546 19.80 -1.37 -8.28
C LYS A 546 21.13 -0.96 -8.91
N TRP A 547 21.10 -0.15 -9.97
CA TRP A 547 22.30 0.38 -10.59
C TRP A 547 23.14 1.24 -9.63
N VAL A 548 22.51 2.11 -8.83
CA VAL A 548 23.22 2.92 -7.82
C VAL A 548 23.90 2.00 -6.80
N GLU A 549 23.20 0.96 -6.35
CA GLU A 549 23.76 -0.01 -5.42
C GLU A 549 24.98 -0.74 -6.00
N GLU A 550 24.88 -1.26 -7.22
CA GLU A 550 25.99 -1.93 -7.93
C GLU A 550 27.22 -1.03 -8.10
N LYS A 551 27.02 0.30 -8.17
CA LYS A 551 28.11 1.28 -8.24
C LYS A 551 28.68 1.69 -6.89
N CYS A 552 27.90 1.58 -5.82
CA CYS A 552 28.29 2.06 -4.49
C CYS A 552 28.70 0.94 -3.54
N ILE A 553 28.27 -0.30 -3.76
CA ILE A 553 28.54 -1.44 -2.88
C ILE A 553 29.69 -2.28 -3.45
N VAL A 554 30.56 -2.75 -2.57
CA VAL A 554 31.66 -3.66 -2.90
C VAL A 554 31.09 -5.00 -3.36
N SER A 555 31.48 -5.46 -4.56
CA SER A 555 31.12 -6.79 -5.03
C SER A 555 31.70 -7.86 -4.08
N LEU A 556 30.87 -8.81 -3.66
CA LEU A 556 31.35 -9.99 -2.95
C LEU A 556 32.17 -10.82 -3.96
N GLU A 557 33.49 -10.83 -3.79
CA GLU A 557 34.41 -11.73 -4.52
C GLU A 557 34.14 -13.21 -4.24
#